data_AF-A0A3L6JPI3-F1
#
_entry.id   AF-A0A3L6JPI3-F1
#
_cell.length_a   1.000
_cell.length_b   1.000
_cell.length_c   1.000
_cell.angle_alpha   90.00
_cell.angle_beta   90.00
_cell.angle_gamma   90.00
#
_symmetry.space_group_name_H-M   'P 1'
#
loop_
_entity.id
_entity.type
_entity.pdbx_description
1 polymer ?
#
loop_
_entity_poly.entity_id
_entity_poly.type
_entity_poly.pdbx_seq_one_letter_code
_entity_poly.pdbx_strand_id
1 'polypeptide(L)'
;MVDTAKDSRVLVLEDALRRLNEIVDNRKMRVHLDYTRMSEILKAAGTLLYQVKYSYVEPKSLAEMDATKRLVSAVADVASIRETAVKASAYRPKTTKEIEVTAEFSYAVRIVQGFPRRMQECGDDPAYAVDILALEITELCPVEGSKNLTECRCTDGSRVWHVVTNIRGLKQGVKLPCAVLPPVDMMGVVSEAMFLASEPLQPSVKLGTITSLSTSALDQARAHVLNIIKRMV
;
A
#
# COMPACT_ATOMS: atom_id res chain seq x y z
N MET A 1 -12.60 21.78 14.78
CA MET A 1 -11.77 20.79 15.50
C MET A 1 -11.82 19.51 14.68
N VAL A 2 -10.67 19.13 14.11
CA VAL A 2 -10.56 17.94 13.26
C VAL A 2 -10.54 16.70 14.14
N ASP A 3 -11.42 15.75 13.87
CA ASP A 3 -11.43 14.46 14.56
C ASP A 3 -10.46 13.51 13.86
N THR A 4 -9.18 13.58 14.24
CA THR A 4 -8.10 12.75 13.66
C THR A 4 -8.37 11.26 13.81
N ALA A 5 -9.18 10.85 14.80
CA ALA A 5 -9.53 9.46 15.03
C ALA A 5 -10.51 8.91 13.98
N LYS A 6 -11.20 9.78 13.24
CA LYS A 6 -12.10 9.41 12.13
C LYS A 6 -11.49 9.68 10.75
N ASP A 7 -10.30 10.28 10.67
CA ASP A 7 -9.64 10.53 9.39
C ASP A 7 -9.30 9.19 8.71
N SER A 8 -9.76 9.01 7.47
CA SER A 8 -9.56 7.76 6.74
C SER A 8 -8.09 7.41 6.51
N ARG A 9 -7.22 8.42 6.38
CA ARG A 9 -5.76 8.23 6.25
C ARG A 9 -5.16 7.68 7.54
N VAL A 10 -5.65 8.12 8.70
CA VAL A 10 -5.22 7.63 10.02
C VAL A 10 -5.73 6.22 10.27
N LEU A 11 -6.97 5.91 9.88
CA LEU A 11 -7.54 4.57 10.02
C LEU A 11 -6.81 3.55 9.11
N VAL A 12 -6.48 3.91 7.88
CA VAL A 12 -5.67 3.06 6.99
C VAL A 12 -4.23 2.91 7.50
N LEU A 13 -3.66 3.95 8.13
CA LEU A 13 -2.36 3.85 8.80
C LEU A 13 -2.38 2.83 9.95
N GLU A 14 -3.43 2.84 10.76
CA GLU A 14 -3.64 1.87 11.84
C GLU A 14 -3.78 0.43 11.30
N ASP A 15 -4.58 0.23 10.24
CA ASP A 15 -4.70 -1.07 9.58
C ASP A 15 -3.35 -1.60 9.06
N ALA A 16 -2.58 -0.73 8.40
CA ALA A 16 -1.25 -1.07 7.88
C ALA A 16 -0.29 -1.49 9.00
N LEU A 17 -0.26 -0.76 10.12
CA LEU A 17 0.57 -1.11 11.27
C LEU A 17 0.12 -2.42 11.92
N ARG A 18 -1.18 -2.68 12.01
CA ARG A 18 -1.70 -3.96 12.50
C ARG A 18 -1.21 -5.13 11.62
N ARG A 19 -1.35 -5.02 10.30
CA ARG A 19 -0.85 -6.02 9.34
C ARG A 19 0.65 -6.26 9.48
N LEU A 20 1.42 -5.19 9.65
CA LEU A 20 2.87 -5.28 9.82
C LEU A 20 3.25 -6.02 11.11
N ASN A 21 2.57 -5.72 12.23
CA ASN A 21 2.72 -6.47 13.48
C ASN A 21 2.37 -7.95 13.29
N GLU A 22 1.25 -8.26 12.64
CA GLU A 22 0.85 -9.64 12.39
C GLU A 22 1.87 -10.43 11.56
N ILE A 23 2.59 -9.79 10.63
CA ILE A 23 3.68 -10.45 9.87
C ILE A 23 4.87 -10.75 10.79
N VAL A 24 5.26 -9.79 11.62
CA VAL A 24 6.45 -9.89 12.49
C VAL A 24 6.21 -10.85 13.65
N ASP A 25 5.11 -10.69 14.38
CA ASP A 25 4.79 -11.50 15.57
C ASP A 25 4.60 -12.98 15.21
N ASN A 26 3.92 -13.26 14.09
CA ASN A 26 3.73 -14.63 13.60
C ASN A 26 4.91 -15.15 12.76
N ARG A 27 6.00 -14.38 12.66
CA ARG A 27 7.22 -14.75 11.90
C ARG A 27 6.92 -15.26 10.49
N LYS A 28 6.02 -14.59 9.77
CA LYS A 28 5.48 -15.07 8.47
C LYS A 28 6.52 -15.05 7.34
N MET A 29 7.59 -14.28 7.47
CA MET A 29 8.65 -14.18 6.44
C MET A 29 9.62 -15.36 6.54
N ARG A 30 9.93 -16.00 5.40
CA ARG A 30 10.85 -17.15 5.33
C ARG A 30 12.32 -16.71 5.19
N VAL A 31 12.72 -15.70 5.94
CA VAL A 31 14.09 -15.13 5.96
C VAL A 31 14.55 -15.04 7.40
N HIS A 32 15.86 -15.24 7.64
CA HIS A 32 16.42 -15.03 8.96
C HIS A 32 16.42 -13.54 9.30
N LEU A 33 15.59 -13.15 10.27
CA LEU A 33 15.37 -11.76 10.68
C LEU A 33 15.48 -11.64 12.20
N ASP A 34 15.90 -10.46 12.65
CA ASP A 34 15.84 -10.08 14.06
C ASP A 34 14.41 -9.70 14.45
N TYR A 35 13.55 -10.72 14.60
CA TYR A 35 12.15 -10.54 14.97
C TYR A 35 11.96 -9.88 16.33
N THR A 36 12.88 -10.11 17.27
CA THR A 36 12.84 -9.48 18.60
C THR A 36 12.94 -7.97 18.45
N ARG A 37 13.98 -7.49 17.74
CA ARG A 37 14.17 -6.06 17.48
C ARG A 37 13.02 -5.48 16.66
N MET A 38 12.55 -6.16 15.62
CA MET A 38 11.42 -5.68 14.81
C MET A 38 10.15 -5.52 15.65
N SER A 39 9.84 -6.47 16.53
CA SER A 39 8.66 -6.42 17.41
C SER A 39 8.76 -5.26 18.41
N GLU A 40 9.95 -5.02 19.00
CA GLU A 40 10.18 -3.87 19.88
C GLU A 40 9.97 -2.53 19.17
N ILE A 41 10.49 -2.38 17.95
CA ILE A 41 10.30 -1.17 17.14
C ILE A 41 8.82 -0.96 16.81
N LEU A 42 8.09 -2.02 16.40
CA LEU A 42 6.68 -1.92 16.05
C LEU A 42 5.78 -1.64 17.26
N LYS A 43 6.12 -2.16 18.44
CA LYS A 43 5.43 -1.82 19.70
C LYS A 43 5.58 -0.34 20.03
N ALA A 44 6.77 0.23 19.83
CA ALA A 44 6.98 1.67 19.99
C ALA A 44 6.19 2.47 18.93
N ALA A 45 6.18 2.02 17.67
CA ALA A 45 5.39 2.63 16.61
C ALA A 45 3.88 2.63 16.91
N GLY A 46 3.33 1.55 17.49
CA GLY A 46 1.93 1.49 17.93
C GLY A 46 1.59 2.52 19.01
N THR A 47 2.54 2.81 19.92
CA THR A 47 2.35 3.88 20.92
C THR A 47 2.32 5.27 20.27
N LEU A 48 3.18 5.50 19.27
CA LEU A 48 3.19 6.76 18.51
C LEU A 48 1.92 6.93 17.68
N LEU A 49 1.37 5.85 17.13
CA LEU A 49 0.10 5.86 16.39
C LEU A 49 -1.03 6.43 17.25
N TYR A 50 -1.13 6.04 18.52
CA TYR A 50 -2.17 6.57 19.40
C TYR A 50 -2.02 8.08 19.66
N GLN A 51 -0.80 8.58 19.72
CA GLN A 51 -0.55 10.02 19.80
C GLN A 51 -1.00 10.72 18.51
N VAL A 52 -0.74 10.13 17.35
CA VAL A 52 -1.21 10.63 16.04
C VAL A 52 -2.74 10.63 15.99
N LYS A 53 -3.37 9.50 16.32
CA LYS A 53 -4.81 9.26 16.20
C LYS A 53 -5.64 10.17 17.09
N TYR A 54 -5.17 10.48 18.29
CA TYR A 54 -5.90 11.31 19.26
C TYR A 54 -5.27 12.71 19.46
N SER A 55 -4.59 13.23 18.43
CA SER A 55 -3.97 14.57 18.47
C SER A 55 -4.95 15.72 18.22
N TYR A 56 -6.02 15.49 17.45
CA TYR A 56 -7.01 16.51 17.05
C TYR A 56 -6.42 17.74 16.35
N VAL A 57 -5.25 17.59 15.72
CA VAL A 57 -4.58 18.66 14.98
C VAL A 57 -4.95 18.63 13.49
N GLU A 58 -4.74 19.76 12.82
CA GLU A 58 -4.95 19.90 11.38
C GLU A 58 -4.00 18.99 10.56
N PRO A 59 -4.40 18.53 9.36
CA PRO A 59 -3.62 17.59 8.54
C PRO A 59 -2.14 17.95 8.34
N LYS A 60 -1.85 19.20 7.98
CA LYS A 60 -0.46 19.66 7.74
C LYS A 60 0.37 19.64 9.03
N SER A 61 -0.23 19.99 10.16
CA SER A 61 0.43 19.90 11.48
C SER A 61 0.64 18.46 11.90
N LEU A 62 -0.31 17.56 11.59
CA LEU A 62 -0.18 16.13 11.85
C LEU A 62 1.01 15.52 11.11
N ALA A 63 1.23 15.93 9.86
CA ALA A 63 2.36 15.48 9.05
C ALA A 63 3.72 15.84 9.68
N GLU A 64 3.81 17.03 10.28
CA GLU A 64 5.06 17.57 10.85
C GLU A 64 5.31 17.19 12.30
N MET A 65 4.34 16.57 12.96
CA MET A 65 4.41 16.19 14.37
C MET A 65 5.56 15.22 14.63
N ASP A 66 6.26 15.39 15.75
CA ASP A 66 7.36 14.50 16.16
C ASP A 66 6.94 13.03 16.21
N ALA A 67 5.74 12.76 16.75
CA ALA A 67 5.21 11.40 16.80
C ALA A 67 5.06 10.78 15.40
N THR A 68 4.60 11.55 14.41
CA THR A 68 4.48 11.10 13.02
C THR A 68 5.85 10.81 12.42
N LYS A 69 6.82 11.71 12.59
CA LYS A 69 8.19 11.55 12.09
C LYS A 69 8.87 10.31 12.67
N ARG A 70 8.74 10.11 13.99
CA ARG A 70 9.28 8.94 14.69
C ARG A 70 8.60 7.65 14.28
N LEU A 71 7.29 7.67 14.04
CA LEU A 71 6.53 6.52 13.55
C LEU A 71 7.02 6.09 12.16
N VAL A 72 7.22 7.05 11.26
CA VAL A 72 7.77 6.78 9.92
C VAL A 72 9.19 6.25 10.01
N SER A 73 10.04 6.85 10.85
CA SER A 73 11.41 6.39 11.08
C SER A 73 11.45 4.95 11.61
N ALA A 74 10.61 4.63 12.60
CA ALA A 74 10.53 3.28 13.16
C ALA A 74 10.18 2.24 12.09
N VAL A 75 9.21 2.51 11.23
CA VAL A 75 8.86 1.58 10.14
C VAL A 75 9.93 1.52 9.05
N ALA A 76 10.65 2.61 8.81
CA ALA A 76 11.83 2.60 7.93
C ALA A 76 12.95 1.70 8.48
N ASP A 77 13.20 1.70 9.79
CA ASP A 77 14.17 0.80 10.43
C ASP A 77 13.76 -0.66 10.28
N VAL A 78 12.47 -0.99 10.46
CA VAL A 78 11.92 -2.33 10.23
C VAL A 78 12.11 -2.76 8.77
N ALA A 79 11.86 -1.85 7.82
CA ALA A 79 12.09 -2.10 6.40
C ALA A 79 13.58 -2.36 6.08
N SER A 80 14.48 -1.59 6.70
CA SER A 80 15.93 -1.73 6.54
C SER A 80 16.47 -3.05 7.07
N ILE A 81 15.96 -3.53 8.21
CA ILE A 81 16.29 -4.86 8.76
C ILE A 81 15.93 -5.95 7.73
N ARG A 82 14.71 -5.89 7.18
CA ARG A 82 14.27 -6.83 6.15
C ARG A 82 15.13 -6.74 4.90
N GLU A 83 15.38 -5.55 4.38
CA GLU A 83 16.11 -5.35 3.13
C GLU A 83 17.54 -5.88 3.24
N THR A 84 18.23 -5.58 4.35
CA THR A 84 19.57 -6.10 4.65
C THR A 84 19.57 -7.64 4.65
N ALA A 85 18.61 -8.26 5.34
CA ALA A 85 18.53 -9.72 5.42
C ALA A 85 18.19 -10.38 4.07
N VAL A 86 17.29 -9.78 3.28
CA VAL A 86 16.94 -10.27 1.94
C VAL A 86 18.14 -10.19 1.00
N LYS A 87 18.90 -9.09 1.02
CA LYS A 87 20.12 -8.92 0.23
C LYS A 87 21.19 -9.94 0.63
N ALA A 88 21.42 -10.12 1.93
CA ALA A 88 22.43 -11.05 2.44
C ALA A 88 22.13 -12.52 2.11
N SER A 89 20.84 -12.90 2.07
CA SER A 89 20.41 -14.28 1.80
C SER A 89 20.04 -14.54 0.33
N ALA A 90 20.09 -13.52 -0.53
CA ALA A 90 19.55 -13.56 -1.90
C ALA A 90 18.11 -14.13 -1.96
N TYR A 91 17.31 -13.88 -0.91
CA TYR A 91 15.99 -14.47 -0.77
C TYR A 91 15.06 -14.03 -1.90
N ARG A 92 14.34 -15.00 -2.47
CA ARG A 92 13.25 -14.77 -3.41
C ARG A 92 12.03 -15.59 -2.96
N PRO A 93 10.85 -14.98 -2.79
CA PRO A 93 9.65 -15.72 -2.47
C PRO A 93 9.31 -16.69 -3.61
N LYS A 94 9.00 -17.95 -3.28
CA LYS A 94 8.75 -19.03 -4.25
C LYS A 94 7.30 -19.47 -4.30
N THR A 95 6.60 -19.36 -3.17
CA THR A 95 5.19 -19.75 -3.08
C THR A 95 4.29 -18.52 -3.12
N THR A 96 3.05 -18.67 -3.60
CA THR A 96 2.04 -17.59 -3.58
C THR A 96 1.91 -16.98 -2.19
N LYS A 97 1.95 -17.81 -1.13
CA LYS A 97 1.89 -17.32 0.26
C LYS A 97 3.09 -16.46 0.65
N GLU A 98 4.30 -16.83 0.23
CA GLU A 98 5.51 -16.02 0.48
C GLU A 98 5.50 -14.70 -0.29
N ILE A 99 4.97 -14.72 -1.53
CA ILE A 99 4.77 -13.52 -2.36
C ILE A 99 3.75 -12.60 -1.68
N GLU A 100 2.62 -13.15 -1.22
CA GLU A 100 1.56 -12.41 -0.54
C GLU A 100 2.09 -11.75 0.73
N VAL A 101 2.82 -12.48 1.58
CA VAL A 101 3.44 -11.91 2.79
C VAL A 101 4.44 -10.80 2.46
N THR A 102 5.20 -10.95 1.36
CA THR A 102 6.15 -9.93 0.90
C THR A 102 5.44 -8.68 0.39
N ALA A 103 4.35 -8.85 -0.36
CA ALA A 103 3.52 -7.76 -0.84
C ALA A 103 2.84 -7.04 0.33
N GLU A 104 2.34 -7.79 1.32
CA GLU A 104 1.64 -7.25 2.49
C GLU A 104 2.58 -6.39 3.35
N PHE A 105 3.81 -6.88 3.55
CA PHE A 105 4.86 -6.10 4.20
C PHE A 105 5.15 -4.80 3.45
N SER A 106 5.30 -4.89 2.12
CA SER A 106 5.62 -3.73 1.27
C SER A 106 4.47 -2.71 1.24
N TYR A 107 3.22 -3.17 1.20
CA TYR A 107 2.03 -2.35 1.33
C TYR A 107 2.04 -1.59 2.67
N ALA A 108 2.23 -2.30 3.78
CA ALA A 108 2.18 -1.69 5.10
C ALA A 108 3.27 -0.62 5.28
N VAL A 109 4.51 -0.92 4.87
CA VAL A 109 5.62 0.05 4.89
C VAL A 109 5.29 1.27 4.03
N ARG A 110 4.76 1.07 2.82
CA ARG A 110 4.39 2.15 1.91
C ARG A 110 3.30 3.05 2.49
N ILE A 111 2.27 2.48 3.12
CA ILE A 111 1.22 3.27 3.77
C ILE A 111 1.84 4.14 4.87
N VAL A 112 2.68 3.57 5.73
CA VAL A 112 3.28 4.34 6.82
C VAL A 112 4.19 5.45 6.29
N GLN A 113 5.12 5.12 5.38
CA GLN A 113 6.08 6.08 4.84
C GLN A 113 5.42 7.19 4.01
N GLY A 114 4.34 6.88 3.28
CA GLY A 114 3.60 7.85 2.50
C GLY A 114 2.62 8.70 3.31
N PHE A 115 2.39 8.39 4.59
CA PHE A 115 1.39 9.07 5.42
C PHE A 115 1.63 10.59 5.53
N PRO A 116 2.83 11.10 5.86
CA PRO A 116 3.05 12.55 5.96
C PRO A 116 2.70 13.30 4.67
N ARG A 117 3.12 12.74 3.52
CA ARG A 117 2.83 13.28 2.20
C ARG A 117 1.32 13.36 1.94
N ARG A 118 0.56 12.30 2.24
CA ARG A 118 -0.91 12.29 2.08
C ARG A 118 -1.62 13.26 3.04
N MET A 119 -1.03 13.55 4.20
CA MET A 119 -1.55 14.57 5.11
C MET A 119 -1.25 16.01 4.63
N GLN A 120 -0.14 16.21 3.91
CA GLN A 120 0.28 17.53 3.40
C GLN A 120 -0.37 17.91 2.07
N GLU A 121 -0.35 16.96 1.12
CA GLU A 121 -0.62 17.20 -0.30
C GLU A 121 -2.05 16.81 -0.71
N CYS A 122 -2.69 15.90 0.03
CA CYS A 122 -4.01 15.41 -0.30
C CYS A 122 -5.09 16.08 0.56
N GLY A 123 -6.27 16.29 -0.03
CA GLY A 123 -7.47 16.67 0.70
C GLY A 123 -7.92 15.59 1.69
N ASP A 124 -9.09 15.79 2.26
CA ASP A 124 -9.72 14.88 3.23
C ASP A 124 -10.50 13.72 2.57
N ASP A 125 -10.52 13.62 1.23
CA ASP A 125 -11.19 12.53 0.52
C ASP A 125 -10.58 11.18 0.91
N PRO A 126 -11.39 10.20 1.38
CA PRO A 126 -10.89 8.88 1.76
C PRO A 126 -10.15 8.16 0.63
N ALA A 127 -10.42 8.47 -0.65
CA ALA A 127 -9.66 7.92 -1.78
C ALA A 127 -8.13 8.08 -1.61
N TYR A 128 -7.69 9.17 -0.97
CA TYR A 128 -6.28 9.45 -0.70
C TYR A 128 -5.79 8.90 0.66
N ALA A 129 -6.50 7.96 1.26
CA ALA A 129 -5.95 7.17 2.37
C ALA A 129 -4.85 6.19 1.93
N VAL A 130 -4.88 5.84 0.64
CA VAL A 130 -3.88 5.01 -0.03
C VAL A 130 -3.16 5.81 -1.12
N ASP A 131 -2.04 5.28 -1.59
CA ASP A 131 -1.37 5.87 -2.74
C ASP A 131 -2.09 5.48 -4.04
N ILE A 132 -2.21 6.45 -4.94
CA ILE A 132 -2.74 6.25 -6.29
C ILE A 132 -1.62 6.48 -7.28
N LEU A 133 -1.38 5.51 -8.16
CA LEU A 133 -0.27 5.48 -9.10
C LEU A 133 -0.77 5.54 -10.54
N ALA A 134 -0.04 6.24 -11.40
CA ALA A 134 -0.05 5.99 -12.83
C ALA A 134 0.90 4.82 -13.11
N LEU A 135 0.33 3.67 -13.49
CA LEU A 135 1.08 2.47 -13.88
C LEU A 135 0.97 2.24 -15.38
N GLU A 136 2.09 1.90 -16.02
CA GLU A 136 2.11 1.44 -17.41
C GLU A 136 2.12 -0.08 -17.46
N ILE A 137 1.23 -0.65 -18.28
CA ILE A 137 1.17 -2.10 -18.51
C ILE A 137 2.36 -2.51 -19.39
N THR A 138 3.23 -3.34 -18.85
CA THR A 138 4.39 -3.90 -19.58
C THR A 138 4.10 -5.29 -20.11
N GLU A 139 3.20 -6.05 -19.49
CA GLU A 139 2.87 -7.42 -19.90
C GLU A 139 1.44 -7.78 -19.49
N LEU A 140 0.79 -8.67 -20.26
CA LEU A 140 -0.57 -9.16 -20.03
C LEU A 140 -0.57 -10.68 -20.13
N CYS A 141 -0.96 -11.36 -19.06
CA CYS A 141 -1.02 -12.81 -18.98
C CYS A 141 -2.41 -13.24 -18.48
N PRO A 142 -3.15 -14.10 -19.22
CA PRO A 142 -4.37 -14.69 -18.68
C PRO A 142 -4.08 -15.49 -17.39
N VAL A 143 -4.91 -15.35 -16.37
CA VAL A 143 -4.75 -16.13 -15.13
C VAL A 143 -5.19 -17.57 -15.38
N GLU A 144 -4.33 -18.54 -15.04
CA GLU A 144 -4.62 -19.96 -15.21
C GLU A 144 -5.89 -20.36 -14.45
N GLY A 145 -6.76 -21.13 -15.08
CA GLY A 145 -8.05 -21.55 -14.50
C GLY A 145 -9.14 -20.48 -14.48
N SER A 146 -8.86 -19.24 -14.92
CA SER A 146 -9.86 -18.18 -15.03
C SER A 146 -10.24 -17.88 -16.47
N LYS A 147 -11.52 -17.58 -16.71
CA LYS A 147 -12.00 -17.05 -18.01
C LYS A 147 -12.09 -15.53 -18.05
N ASN A 148 -11.97 -14.88 -16.90
CA ASN A 148 -12.30 -13.46 -16.73
C ASN A 148 -11.19 -12.63 -16.09
N LEU A 149 -10.09 -13.25 -15.65
CA LEU A 149 -8.99 -12.55 -14.99
C LEU A 149 -7.75 -12.51 -15.86
N THR A 150 -7.11 -11.36 -15.87
CA THR A 150 -5.82 -11.11 -16.50
C THR A 150 -4.87 -10.59 -15.43
N GLU A 151 -3.69 -11.20 -15.35
CA GLU A 151 -2.55 -10.65 -14.63
C GLU A 151 -1.87 -9.63 -15.54
N CYS A 152 -1.75 -8.40 -15.03
CA CYS A 152 -1.00 -7.34 -15.66
C CYS A 152 0.30 -7.15 -14.90
N ARG A 153 1.42 -7.28 -15.60
CA ARG A 153 2.70 -6.75 -15.11
C ARG A 153 2.74 -5.28 -15.47
N CYS A 154 3.04 -4.44 -14.49
CA CYS A 154 3.05 -3.00 -14.67
C CYS A 154 4.30 -2.35 -14.07
N THR A 155 4.56 -1.09 -14.41
CA THR A 155 5.63 -0.30 -13.83
C THR A 155 5.18 1.12 -13.51
N ASP A 156 5.65 1.65 -12.38
CA ASP A 156 5.58 3.08 -12.06
C ASP A 156 6.90 3.81 -12.38
N GLY A 157 7.84 3.14 -13.03
CA GLY A 157 9.20 3.62 -13.30
C GLY A 157 10.20 3.32 -12.18
N SER A 158 9.74 2.95 -10.97
CA SER A 158 10.60 2.62 -9.83
C SER A 158 10.66 1.11 -9.56
N ARG A 159 9.54 0.40 -9.76
CA ARG A 159 9.47 -1.06 -9.58
C ARG A 159 8.43 -1.70 -10.49
N VAL A 160 8.46 -3.03 -10.54
CA VAL A 160 7.42 -3.85 -11.15
C VAL A 160 6.29 -4.06 -10.16
N TRP A 161 5.06 -4.02 -10.67
CA TRP A 161 3.81 -4.28 -9.96
C TRP A 161 3.07 -5.43 -10.64
N HIS A 162 2.44 -6.29 -9.83
CA HIS A 162 1.50 -7.29 -10.32
C HIS A 162 0.07 -6.86 -9.99
N VAL A 163 -0.78 -6.73 -11.01
CA VAL A 163 -2.17 -6.28 -10.88
C VAL A 163 -3.07 -7.29 -11.57
N VAL A 164 -3.95 -7.95 -10.81
CA VAL A 164 -4.97 -8.84 -11.36
C VAL A 164 -6.25 -8.03 -11.60
N THR A 165 -6.82 -8.16 -12.79
CA THR A 165 -8.00 -7.41 -13.18
C THR A 165 -8.98 -8.21 -14.04
N ASN A 166 -10.25 -7.81 -14.01
CA ASN A 166 -11.29 -8.27 -14.91
C ASN A 166 -11.60 -7.29 -16.05
N ILE A 167 -10.86 -6.18 -16.15
CA ILE A 167 -11.00 -5.21 -17.24
C ILE A 167 -10.57 -5.89 -18.55
N ARG A 168 -11.47 -5.88 -19.53
CA ARG A 168 -11.24 -6.47 -20.85
C ARG A 168 -10.65 -5.44 -21.80
N GLY A 169 -9.92 -5.93 -22.82
CA GLY A 169 -9.41 -5.09 -23.90
C GLY A 169 -8.20 -4.22 -23.53
N LEU A 170 -7.54 -4.52 -22.42
CA LEU A 170 -6.28 -3.88 -22.04
C LEU A 170 -5.18 -4.18 -23.06
N LYS A 171 -4.26 -3.23 -23.21
CA LYS A 171 -3.10 -3.32 -24.12
C LYS A 171 -1.83 -2.92 -23.40
N GLN A 172 -0.71 -3.51 -23.81
CA GLN A 172 0.61 -3.09 -23.39
C GLN A 172 0.89 -1.63 -23.79
N GLY A 173 1.65 -0.91 -22.97
CA GLY A 173 2.00 0.50 -23.14
C GLY A 173 0.91 1.48 -22.68
N VAL A 174 -0.26 0.98 -22.26
CA VAL A 174 -1.33 1.82 -21.70
C VAL A 174 -1.00 2.19 -20.26
N LYS A 175 -1.24 3.45 -19.89
CA LYS A 175 -1.17 3.95 -18.52
C LYS A 175 -2.55 3.94 -17.88
N LEU A 176 -2.68 3.38 -16.68
CA LEU A 176 -3.94 3.37 -15.92
C LEU A 176 -3.74 3.90 -14.49
N PRO A 177 -4.76 4.53 -13.90
CA PRO A 177 -4.74 4.89 -12.49
C PRO A 177 -4.94 3.63 -11.64
N CYS A 178 -4.10 3.45 -10.63
CA CYS A 178 -4.10 2.27 -9.76
C CYS A 178 -4.09 2.68 -8.29
N ALA A 179 -4.98 2.14 -7.47
CA ALA A 179 -4.85 2.26 -6.02
C ALA A 179 -3.97 1.13 -5.48
N VAL A 180 -2.99 1.49 -4.65
CA VAL A 180 -2.19 0.52 -3.89
C VAL A 180 -2.99 0.08 -2.68
N LEU A 181 -3.56 -1.12 -2.74
CA LEU A 181 -4.46 -1.69 -1.74
C LEU A 181 -3.76 -2.85 -1.02
N PRO A 182 -4.29 -3.34 0.12
CA PRO A 182 -3.80 -4.57 0.72
C PRO A 182 -3.83 -5.68 -0.34
N PRO A 183 -2.71 -6.41 -0.54
CA PRO A 183 -2.62 -7.41 -1.57
C PRO A 183 -3.61 -8.56 -1.35
N VAL A 184 -4.00 -9.19 -2.45
CA VAL A 184 -4.97 -10.29 -2.45
C VAL A 184 -4.48 -11.39 -3.37
N ASP A 185 -4.51 -12.64 -2.90
CA ASP A 185 -4.38 -13.82 -3.75
C ASP A 185 -5.66 -14.02 -4.57
N MET A 186 -5.52 -13.98 -5.89
CA MET A 186 -6.57 -14.24 -6.86
C MET A 186 -6.16 -15.43 -7.73
N MET A 187 -6.62 -16.62 -7.34
CA MET A 187 -6.38 -17.87 -8.08
C MET A 187 -4.89 -18.20 -8.24
N GLY A 188 -4.09 -18.00 -7.19
CA GLY A 188 -2.67 -18.32 -7.16
C GLY A 188 -1.76 -17.15 -7.54
N VAL A 189 -2.33 -16.01 -7.96
CA VAL A 189 -1.61 -14.79 -8.35
C VAL A 189 -1.88 -13.68 -7.34
N VAL A 190 -0.83 -13.07 -6.81
CA VAL A 190 -0.94 -11.98 -5.83
C VAL A 190 -1.09 -10.64 -6.55
N SER A 191 -2.23 -9.98 -6.38
CA SER A 191 -2.45 -8.62 -6.85
C SER A 191 -2.01 -7.62 -5.79
N GLU A 192 -1.09 -6.70 -6.13
CA GLU A 192 -0.53 -5.69 -5.22
C GLU A 192 -1.26 -4.34 -5.28
N ALA A 193 -2.07 -4.14 -6.32
CA ALA A 193 -2.83 -2.92 -6.56
C ALA A 193 -4.10 -3.25 -7.35
N MET A 194 -4.92 -2.24 -7.60
CA MET A 194 -6.14 -2.36 -8.39
C MET A 194 -6.28 -1.18 -9.34
N PHE A 195 -6.57 -1.44 -10.62
CA PHE A 195 -6.97 -0.40 -11.56
C PHE A 195 -8.26 0.27 -11.11
N LEU A 196 -8.31 1.61 -11.18
CA LEU A 196 -9.46 2.42 -10.77
C LEU A 196 -10.38 2.82 -11.93
N ALA A 197 -9.95 2.57 -13.16
CA ALA A 197 -10.71 2.88 -14.37
C ALA A 197 -10.29 1.97 -15.51
N SER A 198 -11.18 1.78 -16.47
CA SER A 198 -10.87 1.17 -17.77
C SER A 198 -10.24 2.15 -18.74
N GLU A 199 -10.49 3.45 -18.55
CA GLU A 199 -10.01 4.50 -19.44
C GLU A 199 -8.51 4.77 -19.21
N PRO A 200 -7.68 4.74 -20.27
CA PRO A 200 -6.29 5.16 -20.21
C PRO A 200 -6.12 6.58 -19.67
N LEU A 201 -5.06 6.78 -18.87
CA LEU A 201 -4.55 8.11 -18.57
C LEU A 201 -4.00 8.76 -19.84
N GLN A 202 -3.99 10.10 -19.85
CA GLN A 202 -3.36 10.84 -20.94
C GLN A 202 -1.86 10.48 -21.05
N PRO A 203 -1.29 10.38 -22.26
CA PRO A 203 0.12 10.03 -22.44
C PRO A 203 1.10 10.94 -21.68
N SER A 204 0.73 12.21 -21.49
CA SER A 204 1.49 13.25 -20.77
C SER A 204 1.60 13.00 -19.26
N VAL A 205 0.73 12.15 -18.68
CA VAL A 205 0.79 11.82 -17.26
C VAL A 205 2.06 11.02 -16.98
N LYS A 206 2.88 11.52 -16.04
CA LYS A 206 4.10 10.85 -15.61
C LYS A 206 3.74 9.63 -14.76
N LEU A 207 4.57 8.59 -14.85
CA LEU A 207 4.46 7.42 -13.99
C LEU A 207 4.75 7.79 -12.53
N GLY A 208 4.26 6.97 -11.61
CA GLY A 208 4.39 7.21 -10.18
C GLY A 208 3.14 7.81 -9.57
N THR A 209 3.29 8.50 -8.45
CA THR A 209 2.14 8.95 -7.67
C THR A 209 1.40 10.10 -8.35
N ILE A 210 0.07 9.99 -8.42
CA ILE A 210 -0.82 10.99 -8.99
C ILE A 210 -1.93 11.36 -7.99
N THR A 211 -2.42 12.58 -8.10
CA THR A 211 -3.55 13.09 -7.29
C THR A 211 -4.74 13.50 -8.15
N SER A 212 -4.52 13.81 -9.43
CA SER A 212 -5.59 14.18 -10.36
C SER A 212 -6.18 12.93 -11.02
N LEU A 213 -7.47 12.69 -10.76
CA LEU A 213 -8.23 11.54 -11.25
C LEU A 213 -9.59 11.98 -11.76
N SER A 214 -10.23 11.13 -12.56
CA SER A 214 -11.65 11.25 -12.85
C SER A 214 -12.50 10.95 -11.59
N THR A 215 -13.71 11.51 -11.53
CA THR A 215 -14.63 11.27 -10.41
C THR A 215 -14.92 9.78 -10.21
N SER A 216 -15.13 9.04 -11.31
CA SER A 216 -15.35 7.58 -11.27
C SER A 216 -14.18 6.83 -10.61
N ALA A 217 -12.94 7.18 -10.95
CA ALA A 217 -11.76 6.56 -10.35
C ALA A 217 -11.61 6.88 -8.86
N LEU A 218 -11.95 8.12 -8.46
CA LEU A 218 -11.99 8.51 -7.04
C LEU A 218 -13.06 7.74 -6.27
N ASP A 219 -14.25 7.58 -6.85
CA ASP A 219 -15.34 6.84 -6.22
C ASP A 219 -14.97 5.37 -5.98
N GLN A 220 -14.30 4.73 -6.95
CA GLN A 220 -13.77 3.38 -6.76
C GLN A 220 -12.73 3.32 -5.64
N ALA A 221 -11.73 4.21 -5.66
CA ALA A 221 -10.71 4.25 -4.61
C ALA A 221 -11.35 4.44 -3.22
N ARG A 222 -12.33 5.35 -3.12
CA ARG A 222 -13.08 5.61 -1.88
C ARG A 222 -13.80 4.37 -1.38
N ALA A 223 -14.50 3.65 -2.26
CA ALA A 223 -15.19 2.41 -1.89
C ALA A 223 -14.24 1.37 -1.31
N HIS A 224 -13.05 1.19 -1.90
CA HIS A 224 -12.05 0.26 -1.39
C HIS A 224 -11.44 0.69 -0.07
N VAL A 225 -11.15 1.98 0.12
CA VAL A 225 -10.69 2.50 1.41
C VAL A 225 -11.73 2.28 2.51
N LEU A 226 -13.00 2.57 2.24
CA LEU A 226 -14.06 2.33 3.22
C LEU A 226 -14.19 0.84 3.56
N ASN A 227 -13.94 -0.05 2.61
CA ASN A 227 -13.91 -1.50 2.87
C ASN A 227 -12.71 -1.92 3.75
N ILE A 228 -11.55 -1.27 3.62
CA ILE A 228 -10.42 -1.48 4.53
C ILE A 228 -10.83 -1.10 5.95
N ILE A 229 -11.39 0.10 6.12
CA ILE A 229 -11.81 0.63 7.42
C ILE A 229 -12.88 -0.24 8.07
N LYS A 230 -13.88 -0.69 7.31
CA LYS A 230 -14.96 -1.56 7.81
C LYS A 230 -14.47 -2.89 8.36
N ARG A 231 -13.35 -3.43 7.87
CA ARG A 231 -12.78 -4.71 8.35
C ARG A 231 -12.07 -4.58 9.71
N MET A 232 -11.85 -3.36 10.18
CA MET A 232 -11.23 -3.09 11.48
C MET A 232 -12.23 -3.05 12.63
N VAL A 233 -13.53 -2.94 12.33
CA VAL A 233 -14.66 -2.90 13.27
C VAL A 233 -15.33 -4.26 13.31
#